data_AF-A0A0C3C8Q9-F1
#
_entry.id   AF-A0A0C3C8Q9-F1
#
_cell.length_a   1.000
_cell.length_b   1.000
_cell.length_c   1.000
_cell.angle_alpha   90.00
_cell.angle_beta   90.00
_cell.angle_gamma   90.00
#
_symmetry.space_group_name_H-M   'P 1'
#
loop_
_entity.id
_entity.type
_entity.pdbx_description
1 polymer ?
#
loop_
_entity_poly.entity_id
_entity_poly.type
_entity_poly.pdbx_seq_one_letter_code
_entity_poly.pdbx_strand_id
1 'polypeptide(L)'
;MDGARLWEVEPFYLGKSFADIAALFDSTYVSFYKGLGGTVGAMLTSSDEDFMREARTWQRRLGGNMVTSYPAVIDCERGYNVNIGTFHLKWQKMCSVASAIMEATKEYRTKDGKPIVYFDPEVPTCRQIHTHIQGVTARHLAAARDEVEEKYRISVFRTTRPWQTLDEMYVDRTLVKRGENLLEEGQFTQEEKSKEDPEHDHHFFEWNIGNENLNIGDDVFAKGWKALCQLITASR
;
A
#
# COMPACT_ATOMS: atom_id res chain seq x y z
N MET A 1 -4.14 -14.11 14.13
CA MET A 1 -3.57 -13.45 12.93
C MET A 1 -4.52 -12.38 12.42
N ASP A 2 -4.02 -11.17 12.14
CA ASP A 2 -4.69 -10.24 11.22
C ASP A 2 -4.35 -10.66 9.78
N GLY A 3 -5.30 -11.31 9.11
CA GLY A 3 -5.19 -11.78 7.74
C GLY A 3 -5.98 -10.91 6.76
N ALA A 4 -6.06 -9.59 6.97
CA ALA A 4 -6.77 -8.68 6.06
C ALA A 4 -6.37 -8.86 4.58
N ARG A 5 -5.12 -9.25 4.32
CA ARG A 5 -4.58 -9.52 2.98
C ARG A 5 -4.05 -10.96 2.81
N LEU A 6 -4.58 -11.91 3.59
CA LEU A 6 -4.13 -13.31 3.54
C LEU A 6 -4.26 -13.89 2.12
N TRP A 7 -5.35 -13.54 1.42
CA TRP A 7 -5.62 -14.02 0.06
C TRP A 7 -4.52 -13.63 -0.93
N GLU A 8 -4.00 -12.41 -0.83
CA GLU A 8 -2.99 -11.88 -1.75
C GLU A 8 -1.58 -12.38 -1.45
N VAL A 9 -1.30 -12.77 -0.20
CA VAL A 9 0.05 -13.18 0.25
C VAL A 9 0.25 -14.69 0.16
N GLU A 10 -0.81 -15.50 0.16
CA GLU A 10 -0.71 -16.97 0.04
C GLU A 10 0.22 -17.46 -1.09
N PRO A 11 0.24 -16.87 -2.30
CA PRO A 11 1.15 -17.30 -3.36
C PRO A 11 2.63 -17.22 -2.99
N PHE A 12 3.02 -16.29 -2.12
CA PHE A 12 4.40 -16.12 -1.65
C PHE A 12 4.84 -17.25 -0.71
N TYR A 13 3.92 -17.94 -0.05
CA TYR A 13 4.25 -19.08 0.81
C TYR A 13 4.45 -20.40 0.04
N LEU A 14 4.49 -20.35 -1.30
CA LEU A 14 4.99 -21.42 -2.18
C LEU A 14 4.38 -22.81 -1.89
N GLY A 15 3.06 -22.93 -2.06
CA GLY A 15 2.35 -24.21 -1.95
C GLY A 15 1.78 -24.52 -0.56
N LYS A 16 1.78 -23.54 0.35
CA LYS A 16 1.00 -23.61 1.60
C LYS A 16 -0.43 -23.13 1.35
N SER A 17 -1.40 -23.95 1.74
CA SER A 17 -2.80 -23.56 1.69
C SER A 17 -3.13 -22.49 2.74
N PHE A 18 -4.27 -21.81 2.59
CA PHE A 18 -4.78 -20.91 3.63
C PHE A 18 -4.93 -21.61 4.99
N ALA A 19 -5.29 -22.89 4.99
CA ALA A 19 -5.41 -23.68 6.22
C ALA A 19 -4.06 -23.93 6.87
N ASP A 20 -3.01 -24.23 6.09
CA ASP A 20 -1.64 -24.42 6.62
C ASP A 20 -1.14 -23.15 7.30
N ILE A 21 -1.42 -21.97 6.71
CA ILE A 21 -1.03 -20.68 7.29
C ILE A 21 -1.85 -20.37 8.54
N ALA A 22 -3.18 -20.54 8.46
CA ALA A 22 -4.09 -20.25 9.57
C ALA A 22 -3.87 -21.17 10.78
N ALA A 23 -3.44 -22.42 10.57
CA ALA A 23 -3.16 -23.39 11.63
C ALA A 23 -2.02 -22.99 12.57
N LEU A 24 -1.19 -22.01 12.19
CA LEU A 24 -0.13 -21.46 13.04
C LEU A 24 -0.64 -20.45 14.09
N PHE A 25 -1.95 -20.14 14.08
CA PHE A 25 -2.56 -19.14 14.95
C PHE A 25 -3.83 -19.68 15.60
N ASP A 26 -4.08 -19.27 16.85
CA ASP A 26 -5.29 -19.68 17.59
C ASP A 26 -6.59 -19.17 16.93
N SER A 27 -6.53 -18.00 16.30
CA SER A 27 -7.63 -17.41 15.54
C SER A 27 -7.13 -16.58 14.37
N THR A 28 -7.95 -16.48 13.34
CA THR A 28 -7.62 -15.79 12.10
C THR A 28 -8.76 -14.87 11.68
N TYR A 29 -8.43 -13.61 11.43
CA TYR A 29 -9.30 -12.65 10.75
C TYR A 29 -8.97 -12.63 9.26
N VAL A 30 -9.98 -12.61 8.38
CA VAL A 30 -9.82 -12.36 6.94
C VAL A 30 -10.78 -11.27 6.46
N SER A 31 -10.34 -10.49 5.48
CA SER A 31 -11.13 -9.42 4.88
C SER A 31 -11.64 -9.79 3.50
N PHE A 32 -12.84 -9.35 3.14
CA PHE A 32 -13.40 -9.53 1.79
C PHE A 32 -13.32 -8.28 0.91
N TYR A 33 -12.99 -7.11 1.48
CA TYR A 33 -12.96 -5.85 0.73
C TYR A 33 -11.56 -5.44 0.25
N LYS A 34 -10.51 -6.15 0.68
CA LYS A 34 -9.13 -5.92 0.23
C LYS A 34 -8.91 -6.53 -1.16
N GLY A 35 -8.01 -7.50 -1.32
CA GLY A 35 -7.70 -8.09 -2.63
C GLY A 35 -8.88 -8.75 -3.34
N LEU A 36 -9.90 -9.20 -2.60
CA LEU A 36 -11.11 -9.79 -3.19
C LEU A 36 -12.08 -8.75 -3.76
N GLY A 37 -11.94 -7.47 -3.42
CA GLY A 37 -12.73 -6.37 -4.03
C GLY A 37 -14.22 -6.41 -3.73
N GLY A 38 -14.62 -6.99 -2.59
CA GLY A 38 -15.95 -6.73 -2.00
C GLY A 38 -16.06 -5.30 -1.47
N THR A 39 -17.27 -4.86 -1.17
CA THR A 39 -17.56 -3.52 -0.65
C THR A 39 -17.23 -3.45 0.84
N VAL A 40 -17.60 -4.51 1.57
CA VAL A 40 -17.38 -4.70 2.99
C VAL A 40 -17.16 -6.20 3.25
N GLY A 41 -17.00 -6.59 4.52
CA GLY A 41 -17.04 -7.98 4.91
C GLY A 41 -15.75 -8.47 5.56
N ALA A 42 -15.94 -9.34 6.53
CA ALA A 42 -14.93 -9.87 7.41
C ALA A 42 -15.37 -11.26 7.88
N MET A 43 -14.41 -12.14 8.13
CA MET A 43 -14.67 -13.39 8.83
C MET A 43 -13.62 -13.58 9.91
N LEU A 44 -14.07 -14.00 11.09
CA LEU A 44 -13.22 -14.50 12.17
C LEU A 44 -13.37 -16.02 12.20
N THR A 45 -12.25 -16.72 12.20
CA THR A 45 -12.21 -18.19 12.25
C THR A 45 -11.30 -18.63 13.39
N SER A 46 -11.65 -19.75 14.01
CA SER A 46 -10.84 -20.46 14.99
C SER A 46 -11.31 -21.90 15.04
N SER A 47 -10.42 -22.82 15.41
CA SER A 47 -10.76 -24.21 15.74
C SER A 47 -11.36 -24.35 17.15
N ASP A 48 -11.28 -23.30 17.98
CA ASP A 48 -11.85 -23.27 19.34
C ASP A 48 -13.32 -22.82 19.32
N GLU A 49 -14.23 -23.76 19.60
CA GLU A 49 -15.67 -23.52 19.66
C GLU A 49 -16.09 -22.61 20.83
N ASP A 50 -15.36 -22.64 21.96
CA ASP A 50 -15.64 -21.79 23.11
C ASP A 50 -15.31 -20.33 22.77
N PHE A 51 -14.16 -20.10 22.14
CA PHE A 51 -13.77 -18.80 21.58
C PHE A 51 -14.82 -18.29 20.58
N MET A 52 -15.24 -19.13 19.63
CA MET A 52 -16.23 -18.73 18.62
C MET A 52 -17.61 -18.43 19.23
N ARG A 53 -18.00 -19.10 20.32
CA ARG A 53 -19.22 -18.78 21.08
C ARG A 53 -19.13 -17.43 21.75
N GLU A 54 -17.99 -17.09 22.35
CA GLU A 54 -17.78 -15.78 22.95
C GLU A 54 -17.77 -14.67 21.87
N ALA A 55 -17.07 -14.88 20.77
CA ALA A 55 -17.01 -13.94 19.65
C ALA A 55 -18.41 -13.61 19.09
N ARG A 56 -19.29 -14.60 18.96
CA ARG A 56 -20.71 -14.39 18.56
C ARG A 56 -21.50 -13.54 19.56
N THR A 57 -21.16 -13.60 20.84
CA THR A 57 -21.78 -12.77 21.89
C THR A 57 -21.29 -11.33 21.77
N TRP A 58 -19.98 -11.14 21.57
CA TRP A 58 -19.40 -9.82 21.31
C TRP A 58 -19.91 -9.19 20.02
N GLN A 59 -20.05 -9.95 18.94
CA GLN A 59 -20.64 -9.48 17.69
C GLN A 59 -22.04 -8.89 17.91
N ARG A 60 -22.86 -9.51 18.77
CA ARG A 60 -24.19 -8.97 19.14
C ARG A 60 -24.08 -7.70 19.98
N ARG A 61 -23.23 -7.69 21.01
CA ARG A 61 -23.00 -6.53 21.88
C ARG A 61 -22.51 -5.30 21.11
N LEU A 62 -21.69 -5.51 20.07
CA LEU A 62 -21.16 -4.48 19.19
C LEU A 62 -22.12 -4.10 18.04
N GLY A 63 -23.33 -4.67 18.00
CA GLY A 63 -24.33 -4.38 16.96
C GLY A 63 -24.01 -4.98 15.58
N GLY A 64 -23.01 -5.85 15.48
CA GLY A 64 -22.59 -6.48 14.22
C GLY A 64 -23.42 -7.70 13.80
N ASN A 65 -24.35 -8.17 14.64
CA ASN A 65 -25.27 -9.25 14.31
C ASN A 65 -26.54 -8.70 13.65
N MET A 66 -26.39 -8.17 12.44
CA MET A 66 -27.49 -7.57 11.67
C MET A 66 -28.54 -8.64 11.30
N VAL A 67 -29.82 -8.25 11.30
CA VAL A 67 -30.93 -9.12 10.86
C VAL A 67 -30.74 -9.55 9.40
N THR A 68 -30.26 -8.64 8.56
CA THR A 68 -30.05 -8.86 7.13
C THR A 68 -28.62 -8.50 6.74
N SER A 69 -27.79 -9.53 6.51
CA SER A 69 -26.40 -9.38 6.05
C SER A 69 -26.15 -9.92 4.64
N TYR A 70 -27.16 -10.54 4.00
CA TYR A 70 -26.99 -11.21 2.72
C TYR A 70 -26.42 -10.32 1.59
N PRO A 71 -26.70 -8.99 1.49
CA PRO A 71 -26.10 -8.19 0.43
C PRO A 71 -24.57 -8.14 0.54
N ALA A 72 -24.03 -8.05 1.77
CA ALA A 72 -22.60 -8.13 2.01
C ALA A 72 -22.07 -9.54 1.71
N VAL A 73 -22.80 -10.59 2.10
CA VAL A 73 -22.38 -11.99 1.84
C VAL A 73 -22.31 -12.30 0.35
N ILE A 74 -23.31 -11.90 -0.45
CA ILE A 74 -23.33 -12.08 -1.90
C ILE A 74 -22.15 -11.34 -2.56
N ASP A 75 -21.87 -10.12 -2.13
CA ASP A 75 -20.74 -9.36 -2.67
C ASP A 75 -19.38 -9.94 -2.26
N CYS A 76 -19.26 -10.45 -1.03
CA CYS A 76 -18.08 -11.20 -0.57
C CYS A 76 -17.86 -12.46 -1.42
N GLU A 77 -18.92 -13.24 -1.67
CA GLU A 77 -18.87 -14.45 -2.49
C GLU A 77 -18.52 -14.12 -3.94
N ARG A 78 -19.12 -13.07 -4.53
CA ARG A 78 -18.74 -12.56 -5.86
C ARG A 78 -17.26 -12.22 -5.91
N GLY A 79 -16.77 -11.41 -4.95
CA GLY A 79 -15.38 -10.99 -4.88
C GLY A 79 -14.41 -12.17 -4.75
N TYR A 80 -14.78 -13.15 -3.91
CA TYR A 80 -14.07 -14.41 -3.76
C TYR A 80 -14.00 -15.17 -5.09
N ASN A 81 -15.14 -15.49 -5.70
CA ASN A 81 -15.20 -16.28 -6.94
C ASN A 81 -14.48 -15.62 -8.13
N VAL A 82 -14.48 -14.29 -8.21
CA VAL A 82 -13.80 -13.55 -9.29
C VAL A 82 -12.29 -13.52 -9.11
N ASN A 83 -11.79 -13.43 -7.87
CA ASN A 83 -10.38 -13.14 -7.62
C ASN A 83 -9.57 -14.30 -7.06
N ILE A 84 -10.22 -15.27 -6.40
CA ILE A 84 -9.51 -16.40 -5.82
C ILE A 84 -8.79 -17.20 -6.91
N GLY A 85 -7.51 -17.51 -6.70
CA GLY A 85 -6.63 -18.14 -7.70
C GLY A 85 -5.96 -17.19 -8.70
N THR A 86 -6.37 -15.92 -8.78
CA THR A 86 -5.72 -14.93 -9.68
C THR A 86 -4.46 -14.30 -9.06
N PHE A 87 -4.28 -14.41 -7.75
CA PHE A 87 -3.23 -13.69 -7.01
C PHE A 87 -1.82 -14.14 -7.35
N HIS A 88 -1.63 -15.41 -7.72
CA HIS A 88 -0.32 -15.92 -8.14
C HIS A 88 0.20 -15.19 -9.38
N LEU A 89 -0.62 -15.10 -10.43
CA LEU A 89 -0.25 -14.39 -11.67
C LEU A 89 -0.04 -12.89 -11.42
N LYS A 90 -0.88 -12.28 -10.56
CA LYS A 90 -0.75 -10.87 -10.19
C LYS A 90 0.54 -10.59 -9.40
N TRP A 91 0.94 -11.50 -8.51
CA TRP A 91 2.21 -11.41 -7.80
C TRP A 91 3.41 -11.58 -8.74
N GLN A 92 3.40 -12.59 -9.61
CA GLN A 92 4.44 -12.78 -10.62
C GLN A 92 4.61 -11.55 -11.52
N LYS A 93 3.49 -10.96 -11.95
CA LYS A 93 3.48 -9.71 -12.71
C LYS A 93 4.07 -8.55 -11.90
N MET A 94 3.76 -8.44 -10.60
CA MET A 94 4.36 -7.41 -9.76
C MET A 94 5.89 -7.58 -9.70
N CYS A 95 6.39 -8.80 -9.55
CA CYS A 95 7.83 -9.09 -9.60
C CYS A 95 8.46 -8.71 -10.93
N SER A 96 7.84 -9.05 -12.06
CA SER A 96 8.38 -8.75 -13.39
C SER A 96 8.39 -7.24 -13.66
N VAL A 97 7.30 -6.54 -13.33
CA VAL A 97 7.18 -5.09 -13.49
C VAL A 97 8.17 -4.35 -12.58
N ALA A 98 8.30 -4.74 -11.31
CA ALA A 98 9.27 -4.14 -10.39
C ALA A 98 10.70 -4.31 -10.93
N SER A 99 11.06 -5.50 -11.39
CA SER A 99 12.37 -5.76 -12.00
C SER A 99 12.60 -4.90 -13.26
N ALA A 100 11.61 -4.77 -14.13
CA ALA A 100 11.71 -3.97 -15.35
C ALA A 100 11.87 -2.48 -15.05
N ILE A 101 11.17 -1.97 -14.03
CA ILE A 101 11.31 -0.58 -13.55
C ILE A 101 12.71 -0.34 -12.97
N MET A 102 13.19 -1.24 -12.11
CA MET A 102 14.53 -1.11 -11.51
C MET A 102 15.62 -1.11 -12.59
N GLU A 103 15.54 -1.99 -13.58
CA GLU A 103 16.49 -2.04 -14.69
C GLU A 103 16.43 -0.77 -15.55
N ALA A 104 15.22 -0.29 -15.90
CA ALA A 104 15.04 0.90 -16.73
C ALA A 104 15.45 2.21 -16.05
N THR A 105 15.45 2.23 -14.71
CA THR A 105 15.79 3.40 -13.89
C THR A 105 17.17 3.31 -13.26
N LYS A 106 17.93 2.24 -13.52
CA LYS A 106 19.21 1.94 -12.86
C LYS A 106 20.32 2.97 -13.07
N GLU A 107 20.22 3.85 -14.06
CA GLU A 107 21.22 4.90 -14.33
C GLU A 107 20.92 6.22 -13.62
N TYR A 108 19.67 6.42 -13.17
CA TYR A 108 19.24 7.67 -12.55
C TYR A 108 19.49 7.64 -11.05
N ARG A 109 20.23 8.63 -10.56
CA ARG A 109 20.64 8.74 -9.15
C ARG A 109 20.32 10.11 -8.59
N THR A 110 20.12 10.19 -7.29
CA THR A 110 20.09 11.44 -6.52
C THR A 110 21.48 12.10 -6.51
N LYS A 111 21.58 13.35 -6.05
CA LYS A 111 22.86 14.06 -5.90
C LYS A 111 23.84 13.28 -5.01
N ASP A 112 23.31 12.56 -4.02
CA ASP A 112 24.08 11.74 -3.09
C ASP A 112 24.31 10.30 -3.58
N GLY A 113 24.03 10.01 -4.86
CA GLY A 113 24.32 8.71 -5.47
C GLY A 113 23.34 7.58 -5.13
N LYS A 114 22.22 7.86 -4.44
CA LYS A 114 21.16 6.88 -4.16
C LYS A 114 20.22 6.70 -5.37
N PRO A 115 19.58 5.53 -5.57
CA PRO A 115 18.59 5.34 -6.66
C PRO A 115 17.43 6.34 -6.52
N ILE A 116 16.97 6.94 -7.61
CA ILE A 116 15.79 7.83 -7.53
C ILE A 116 14.54 7.03 -7.18
N VAL A 117 14.39 5.82 -7.73
CA VAL A 117 13.24 4.94 -7.51
C VAL A 117 13.71 3.64 -6.88
N TYR A 118 13.00 3.17 -5.87
CA TYR A 118 13.18 1.82 -5.30
C TYR A 118 11.87 1.29 -4.73
N PHE A 119 11.83 0.00 -4.43
CA PHE A 119 10.67 -0.67 -3.87
C PHE A 119 10.93 -1.15 -2.44
N ASP A 120 9.87 -1.15 -1.63
CA ASP A 120 9.86 -1.77 -0.31
C ASP A 120 8.68 -2.75 -0.19
N PRO A 121 8.92 -4.05 0.05
CA PRO A 121 10.24 -4.71 0.04
C PRO A 121 10.90 -4.68 -1.35
N GLU A 122 12.22 -4.88 -1.41
CA GLU A 122 12.98 -4.89 -2.68
C GLU A 122 12.44 -5.93 -3.67
N VAL A 123 12.12 -7.12 -3.17
CA VAL A 123 11.43 -8.16 -3.93
C VAL A 123 9.97 -8.21 -3.46
N PRO A 124 8.98 -7.99 -4.34
CA PRO A 124 7.58 -8.03 -3.96
C PRO A 124 7.21 -9.38 -3.33
N THR A 125 6.53 -9.33 -2.19
CA THR A 125 6.01 -10.52 -1.49
C THR A 125 4.53 -10.75 -1.73
N CYS A 126 3.87 -9.86 -2.46
CA CYS A 126 2.50 -10.02 -2.92
C CYS A 126 2.25 -9.15 -4.16
N ARG A 127 1.02 -9.10 -4.65
CA ARG A 127 0.63 -8.23 -5.78
C ARG A 127 0.67 -6.73 -5.47
N GLN A 128 1.03 -6.32 -4.26
CA GLN A 128 1.03 -4.95 -3.77
C GLN A 128 2.45 -4.59 -3.32
N ILE A 129 2.87 -3.34 -3.52
CA ILE A 129 4.19 -2.86 -3.12
C ILE A 129 4.17 -1.38 -2.77
N HIS A 130 5.15 -0.95 -1.95
CA HIS A 130 5.45 0.46 -1.80
C HIS A 130 6.54 0.86 -2.79
N THR A 131 6.31 1.96 -3.50
CA THR A 131 7.30 2.55 -4.38
C THR A 131 7.75 3.87 -3.79
N HIS A 132 9.05 4.01 -3.62
CA HIS A 132 9.70 5.19 -3.09
C HIS A 132 10.38 5.96 -4.22
N ILE A 133 10.29 7.28 -4.16
CA ILE A 133 10.88 8.23 -5.10
C ILE A 133 11.62 9.29 -4.29
N GLN A 134 12.92 9.46 -4.50
CA GLN A 134 13.76 10.31 -3.65
C GLN A 134 14.63 11.30 -4.44
N GLY A 135 15.06 12.38 -3.78
CA GLY A 135 15.86 13.46 -4.36
C GLY A 135 15.07 14.35 -5.32
N VAL A 136 13.78 14.53 -5.08
CA VAL A 136 12.88 15.39 -5.86
C VAL A 136 11.76 15.95 -5.00
N THR A 137 11.54 17.27 -5.06
CA THR A 137 10.45 17.92 -4.32
C THR A 137 9.08 17.51 -4.88
N ALA A 138 8.04 17.54 -4.04
CA ALA A 138 6.68 17.16 -4.46
C ALA A 138 6.20 17.91 -5.70
N ARG A 139 6.50 19.21 -5.80
CA ARG A 139 6.13 20.06 -6.94
C ARG A 139 6.80 19.61 -8.24
N HIS A 140 8.10 19.34 -8.20
CA HIS A 140 8.83 18.89 -9.38
C HIS A 140 8.41 17.47 -9.77
N LEU A 141 8.20 16.59 -8.80
CA LEU A 141 7.71 15.23 -9.04
C LEU A 141 6.33 15.21 -9.72
N ALA A 142 5.41 16.06 -9.26
CA ALA A 142 4.08 16.20 -9.88
C ALA A 142 4.17 16.74 -11.32
N ALA A 143 4.98 17.78 -11.56
CA ALA A 143 5.16 18.34 -12.90
C ALA A 143 5.77 17.31 -13.87
N ALA A 144 6.80 16.57 -13.44
CA ALA A 144 7.42 15.52 -14.24
C ALA A 144 6.43 14.39 -14.55
N ARG A 145 5.60 13.97 -13.59
CA ARG A 145 4.53 12.99 -13.81
C ARG A 145 3.55 13.48 -14.88
N ASP A 146 3.07 14.72 -14.76
CA ASP A 146 2.07 15.27 -15.67
C ASP A 146 2.60 15.36 -17.11
N GLU A 147 3.86 15.73 -17.29
CA GLU A 147 4.50 15.74 -18.60
C GLU A 147 4.65 14.33 -19.19
N VAL A 148 4.98 13.31 -18.38
CA VAL A 148 5.00 11.91 -18.85
C VAL A 148 3.61 11.48 -19.34
N GLU A 149 2.57 11.82 -18.59
CA GLU A 149 1.19 11.47 -18.95
C GLU A 149 0.74 12.19 -20.22
N GLU A 150 1.06 13.47 -20.38
CA GLU A 150 0.74 14.24 -21.59
C GLU A 150 1.44 13.66 -22.83
N LYS A 151 2.76 13.42 -22.73
CA LYS A 151 3.61 13.03 -23.86
C LYS A 151 3.46 11.57 -24.25
N TYR A 152 3.38 10.67 -23.27
CA TYR A 152 3.39 9.23 -23.50
C TYR A 152 2.03 8.57 -23.30
N ARG A 153 1.04 9.29 -22.76
CA ARG A 153 -0.27 8.73 -22.36
C ARG A 153 -0.11 7.59 -21.34
N ILE A 154 0.91 7.70 -20.49
CA ILE A 154 1.20 6.74 -19.41
C ILE A 154 1.08 7.48 -18.08
N SER A 155 0.08 7.13 -17.28
CA SER A 155 -0.04 7.64 -15.91
C SER A 155 0.79 6.75 -14.97
N VAL A 156 1.91 7.27 -14.47
CA VAL A 156 2.88 6.49 -13.65
C VAL A 156 2.35 6.24 -12.24
N PHE A 157 1.79 7.28 -11.61
CA PHE A 157 1.12 7.22 -10.31
C PHE A 157 0.15 8.39 -10.18
N ARG A 158 -0.89 8.27 -9.34
CA ARG A 158 -1.86 9.36 -9.15
C ARG A 158 -1.39 10.42 -8.16
N THR A 159 -0.93 9.99 -7.00
CA THR A 159 -0.48 10.86 -5.89
C THR A 159 0.58 10.14 -5.07
N THR A 160 1.48 10.90 -4.47
CA THR A 160 2.43 10.40 -3.47
C THR A 160 2.15 10.99 -2.10
N ARG A 161 2.81 10.45 -1.09
CA ARG A 161 2.88 11.01 0.27
C ARG A 161 4.35 11.25 0.62
N PRO A 162 4.66 12.28 1.41
CA PRO A 162 6.00 12.42 1.98
C PRO A 162 6.29 11.19 2.85
N TRP A 163 7.48 10.62 2.70
CA TRP A 163 7.96 9.55 3.56
C TRP A 163 8.42 10.15 4.89
N GLN A 164 8.03 9.51 5.98
CA GLN A 164 8.37 9.93 7.33
C GLN A 164 8.75 8.70 8.13
N THR A 165 9.74 8.84 8.98
CA THR A 165 10.05 7.84 10.02
C THR A 165 8.93 7.80 11.05
N LEU A 166 8.82 6.67 11.76
CA LEU A 166 7.85 6.54 12.86
C LEU A 166 8.03 7.63 13.90
N ASP A 167 9.27 7.97 14.26
CA ASP A 167 9.58 9.01 15.24
C ASP A 167 9.07 10.38 14.79
N GLU A 168 9.26 10.74 13.52
CA GLU A 168 8.70 11.96 12.93
C GLU A 168 7.17 11.98 12.98
N MET A 169 6.53 10.84 12.69
CA MET A 169 5.07 10.73 12.79
C MET A 169 4.56 10.86 14.24
N TYR A 170 5.33 10.39 15.23
CA TYR A 170 4.97 10.52 16.65
C TYR A 170 5.10 11.97 17.14
N VAL A 171 6.13 12.69 16.71
CA VAL A 171 6.31 14.11 17.04
C VAL A 171 5.14 14.94 16.50
N ASP A 172 4.73 14.74 15.25
CA ASP A 172 3.56 15.43 14.67
C ASP A 172 2.27 15.12 15.45
N ARG A 173 2.05 13.85 15.87
CA ARG A 173 0.89 13.50 16.72
C ARG A 173 0.94 14.13 18.11
N THR A 174 2.13 14.31 18.71
CA THR A 174 2.25 14.99 20.02
C THR A 174 1.97 16.48 19.91
N LEU A 175 2.31 17.12 18.79
CA LEU A 175 1.96 18.52 18.51
C LEU A 175 0.45 18.68 18.31
N VAL A 176 -0.20 17.76 17.57
CA VAL A 176 -1.67 17.77 17.39
C VAL A 176 -2.43 17.53 18.71
N LYS A 177 -1.85 16.77 19.67
CA LYS A 177 -2.44 16.58 21.00
C LYS A 177 -2.20 17.75 21.98
N ARG A 178 -1.29 18.67 21.68
CA ARG A 178 -0.98 19.86 22.50
C ARG A 178 -1.83 21.08 22.16
N GLY A 179 -2.95 20.89 21.46
CA GLY A 179 -4.05 21.85 21.42
C GLY A 179 -4.92 21.73 22.68
N GLU A 180 -4.54 22.50 23.70
CA GLU A 180 -5.29 22.93 24.90
C GLU A 180 -4.62 22.64 26.26
N ASN A 181 -4.39 23.75 26.96
CA ASN A 181 -4.00 23.97 28.36
C ASN A 181 -2.52 23.82 28.72
N LEU A 182 -1.73 24.86 28.42
CA LEU A 182 -0.73 25.39 29.36
C LEU A 182 -0.62 26.92 29.19
N LEU A 183 -1.34 27.65 30.05
CA LEU A 183 -0.87 28.96 30.52
C LEU A 183 0.26 28.67 31.50
N GLU A 184 1.51 28.70 31.04
CA GLU A 184 2.66 29.21 31.80
C GLU A 184 3.93 29.25 30.94
N GLU A 185 4.69 30.30 31.18
CA GLU A 185 5.73 30.88 30.35
C GLU A 185 6.99 30.00 30.25
N GLY A 186 7.53 29.83 29.03
CA GLY A 186 8.82 29.19 28.82
C GLY A 186 9.17 29.07 27.35
N GLN A 187 10.10 29.89 26.89
CA GLN A 187 10.58 30.00 25.52
C GLN A 187 10.95 28.63 24.92
N PHE A 188 10.16 28.18 23.94
CA PHE A 188 10.60 27.22 22.93
C PHE A 188 10.18 27.75 21.56
N THR A 189 11.13 28.36 20.86
CA THR A 189 11.02 28.59 19.42
C THR A 189 11.14 27.24 18.72
N GLN A 190 10.02 26.67 18.30
CA GLN A 190 10.01 25.55 17.37
C GLN A 190 9.18 25.98 16.17
N GLU A 191 9.88 26.17 15.05
CA GLU A 191 9.30 26.43 13.74
C GLU A 191 8.19 25.41 13.49
N GLU A 192 7.01 25.92 13.16
CA GLU A 192 5.89 25.14 12.65
C GLU A 192 6.35 24.47 11.34
N LYS A 193 6.89 23.24 11.42
CA LYS A 193 6.97 22.38 10.25
C LYS A 193 5.54 22.01 9.86
N SER A 194 4.95 22.83 9.01
CA SER A 194 3.70 22.54 8.31
C SER A 194 3.76 21.13 7.74
N LYS A 195 2.61 20.46 7.66
CA LYS A 195 2.41 19.11 7.10
C LYS A 195 2.89 18.92 5.64
N GLU A 196 3.46 19.95 5.05
CA GLU A 196 4.08 19.98 3.74
C GLU A 196 5.36 20.83 3.88
N ASP A 197 6.48 20.19 4.19
CA ASP A 197 7.80 20.79 3.98
C ASP A 197 8.01 20.82 2.45
N PRO A 198 8.06 22.01 1.82
CA PRO A 198 8.20 22.12 0.36
C PRO A 198 9.55 21.58 -0.14
N GLU A 199 10.53 21.41 0.76
CA GLU A 199 11.83 20.80 0.50
C GLU A 199 11.82 19.28 0.74
N HIS A 200 10.70 18.68 1.17
CA HIS A 200 10.60 17.22 1.33
C HIS A 200 10.83 16.53 0.00
N ASP A 201 11.91 15.76 -0.08
CA ASP A 201 12.43 15.21 -1.31
C ASP A 201 12.27 13.68 -1.41
N HIS A 202 11.60 13.05 -0.44
CA HIS A 202 11.39 11.60 -0.39
C HIS A 202 9.91 11.24 -0.30
N HIS A 203 9.38 10.67 -1.37
CA HIS A 203 7.97 10.39 -1.56
C HIS A 203 7.74 8.89 -1.64
N PHE A 204 6.57 8.43 -1.22
CA PHE A 204 6.16 7.06 -1.43
C PHE A 204 4.67 6.93 -1.73
N PHE A 205 4.28 5.81 -2.31
CA PHE A 205 2.88 5.42 -2.46
C PHE A 205 2.75 3.89 -2.55
N GLU A 206 1.55 3.41 -2.25
CA GLU A 206 1.17 2.00 -2.36
C GLU A 206 0.37 1.79 -3.64
N TRP A 207 0.68 0.73 -4.37
CA TRP A 207 -0.10 0.30 -5.53
C TRP A 207 -0.06 -1.21 -5.70
N ASN A 208 -0.88 -1.74 -6.62
CA ASN A 208 -1.03 -3.17 -6.83
C ASN A 208 -1.27 -3.56 -8.29
N ILE A 209 -0.95 -4.80 -8.65
CA ILE A 209 -1.35 -5.42 -9.93
C ILE A 209 -2.75 -6.02 -9.80
N GLY A 210 -3.77 -5.31 -10.28
CA GLY A 210 -5.16 -5.71 -10.39
C GLY A 210 -5.54 -6.21 -11.79
N ASN A 211 -6.83 -6.41 -12.03
CA ASN A 211 -7.31 -6.90 -13.33
C ASN A 211 -7.12 -5.84 -14.44
N GLU A 212 -7.19 -4.57 -14.05
CA GLU A 212 -7.08 -3.38 -14.89
C GLU A 212 -5.68 -3.15 -15.47
N ASN A 213 -4.63 -3.65 -14.82
CA ASN A 213 -3.24 -3.41 -15.21
C ASN A 213 -2.41 -4.69 -15.41
N LEU A 214 -2.98 -5.88 -15.15
CA LEU A 214 -2.32 -7.18 -15.36
C LEU A 214 -1.81 -7.36 -16.81
N ASN A 215 -2.58 -6.88 -17.78
CA ASN A 215 -2.30 -7.07 -19.21
C ASN A 215 -1.44 -5.96 -19.83
N ILE A 216 -1.07 -4.92 -19.07
CA ILE A 216 -0.17 -3.87 -19.55
C ILE A 216 1.24 -4.46 -19.65
N GLY A 217 1.94 -4.26 -20.78
CA GLY A 217 3.31 -4.76 -20.97
C GLY A 217 4.32 -4.17 -19.97
N ASP A 218 5.29 -4.97 -19.52
CA ASP A 218 6.33 -4.52 -18.58
C ASP A 218 7.15 -3.36 -19.15
N ASP A 219 7.33 -3.35 -20.48
CA ASP A 219 7.98 -2.29 -21.23
C ASP A 219 7.25 -0.94 -21.12
N VAL A 220 5.92 -0.96 -20.99
CA VAL A 220 5.11 0.26 -20.81
C VAL A 220 5.37 0.87 -19.43
N PHE A 221 5.39 0.03 -18.38
CA PHE A 221 5.76 0.48 -17.03
C PHE A 221 7.19 1.04 -17.02
N ALA A 222 8.15 0.26 -17.52
CA ALA A 222 9.55 0.65 -17.62
C ALA A 222 9.73 1.98 -18.38
N LYS A 223 9.02 2.16 -19.50
CA LYS A 223 9.05 3.40 -20.29
C LYS A 223 8.54 4.60 -19.50
N GLY A 224 7.41 4.47 -18.81
CA GLY A 224 6.84 5.55 -17.99
C GLY A 224 7.79 5.99 -16.87
N TRP A 225 8.33 5.01 -16.14
CA TRP A 225 9.28 5.26 -15.04
C TRP A 225 10.62 5.81 -15.50
N LYS A 226 11.15 5.34 -16.64
CA LYS A 226 12.35 5.89 -17.25
C LYS A 226 12.14 7.34 -17.68
N ALA A 227 11.04 7.65 -18.36
CA ALA A 227 10.70 9.01 -18.77
C ALA A 227 10.56 9.95 -17.57
N LEU A 228 9.92 9.48 -16.49
CA LEU A 228 9.81 10.22 -15.24
C LEU A 228 11.21 10.55 -14.67
N CYS A 229 12.08 9.54 -14.55
CA CYS A 229 13.43 9.74 -14.01
C CYS A 229 14.27 10.70 -14.88
N GLN A 230 14.13 10.61 -16.21
CA GLN A 230 14.78 11.51 -17.15
C GLN A 230 14.41 12.97 -16.86
N LEU A 231 13.11 13.28 -16.73
CA LEU A 231 12.64 14.63 -16.42
C LEU A 231 13.12 15.11 -15.05
N ILE A 232 13.04 14.25 -14.03
CA ILE A 232 13.54 14.57 -12.67
C ILE A 232 15.03 14.94 -12.68
N THR A 233 15.83 14.24 -13.50
CA THR A 233 17.28 14.49 -13.59
C THR A 233 17.66 15.60 -14.56
N ALA A 234 16.84 15.91 -15.57
CA ALA A 234 17.13 16.92 -16.58
C ALA A 234 17.05 18.36 -16.01
N SER A 235 16.25 18.57 -14.97
CA SER A 235 16.10 19.87 -14.30
C SER A 235 17.15 20.12 -13.21
N ARG A 236 18.28 19.39 -13.22
CA ARG A 236 19.35 19.50 -12.21
C ARG A 236 20.58 20.23 -12.72
#